data_AF-A0AAV3SQ51-F1
#
_entry.id   AF-A0AAV3SQ51-F1
#
_cell.length_a   1.000
_cell.length_b   1.000
_cell.length_c   1.000
_cell.angle_alpha   90.00
_cell.angle_beta   90.00
_cell.angle_gamma   90.00
#
_symmetry.space_group_name_H-M   'P 1'
#
loop_
_entity.id
_entity.type
_entity.pdbx_description
1 polymer ?
#
loop_
_entity_poly.entity_id
_entity_poly.type
_entity_poly.pdbx_seq_one_letter_code
_entity_poly.pdbx_strand_id
1 'polypeptide(L)'
;MSSRVSLAEKCENKYEQVALDTSYLVLMSMSGVLAGVALLTNSIPILIGAMVIAPALTPLELVSAGIAANRWKRAGFGTWVAFVGLLAATVGAIVTTLALNMTGVLPPAENLIEKPLLEERITAGWYSVVAAAAAGIAAGVTTDKERQDTLVGVVAALALVPAAAAGGITLLSRAPVKASGGLLLLGLNAGMVVITGTVTLWLGARGDRKSDTGK
;
A
#
# COMPACT_ATOMS: atom_id res chain seq x y z
N MET A 1 22.15 -2.49 24.04
CA MET A 1 21.14 -1.47 24.37
C MET A 1 20.94 -0.49 23.20
N SER A 2 22.03 -0.04 22.56
CA SER A 2 22.03 0.87 21.39
C SER A 2 21.02 0.52 20.27
N SER A 3 20.97 -0.72 19.78
CA SER A 3 20.09 -1.10 18.66
C SER A 3 18.58 -1.00 18.94
N ARG A 4 18.14 -1.29 20.17
CA ARG A 4 16.73 -1.16 20.58
C ARG A 4 16.32 0.31 20.74
N VAL A 5 17.26 1.16 21.18
CA VAL A 5 17.06 2.61 21.28
C VAL A 5 16.92 3.20 19.87
N SER A 6 17.81 2.85 18.94
CA SER A 6 17.72 3.27 17.54
C SER A 6 16.40 2.85 16.86
N LEU A 7 15.95 1.60 17.04
CA LEU A 7 14.66 1.16 16.48
C LEU A 7 13.47 1.89 17.10
N ALA A 8 13.51 2.17 18.40
CA ALA A 8 12.44 2.89 19.10
C ALA A 8 12.35 4.35 18.63
N GLU A 9 13.49 4.99 18.36
CA GLU A 9 13.62 6.34 17.80
C GLU A 9 13.07 6.39 16.37
N LYS A 10 13.52 5.50 15.48
CA LYS A 10 12.96 5.38 14.11
C LYS A 10 11.44 5.21 14.13
N CYS A 11 10.93 4.43 15.08
CA CYS A 11 9.51 4.21 15.24
C CYS A 11 8.77 5.46 15.75
N GLU A 12 9.37 6.30 16.60
CA GLU A 12 8.77 7.59 16.99
C GLU A 12 8.78 8.60 15.85
N ASN A 13 9.91 8.73 15.16
CA ASN A 13 10.04 9.65 14.02
C ASN A 13 8.99 9.34 12.95
N LYS A 14 8.68 8.05 12.73
CA LYS A 14 7.60 7.64 11.83
C LYS A 14 6.21 7.86 12.40
N TYR A 15 6.02 7.70 13.70
CA TYR A 15 4.74 7.94 14.35
C TYR A 15 4.30 9.41 14.19
N GLU A 16 5.24 10.36 14.32
CA GLU A 16 4.98 11.79 14.12
C GLU A 16 4.59 12.15 12.68
N GLN A 17 5.00 11.34 11.70
CA GLN A 17 4.67 11.53 10.28
C GLN A 17 3.32 10.90 9.88
N VAL A 18 2.75 10.03 10.73
CA VAL A 18 1.50 9.32 10.43
C VAL A 18 0.34 10.01 11.13
N ALA A 19 -0.51 10.67 10.35
CA ALA A 19 -1.75 11.25 10.83
C ALA A 19 -2.91 10.80 9.94
N LEU A 20 -4.05 10.50 10.58
CA LEU A 20 -5.33 10.31 9.89
C LEU A 20 -6.01 11.67 9.82
N ASP A 21 -5.56 12.49 8.87
CA ASP A 21 -6.12 13.83 8.64
C ASP A 21 -6.98 13.87 7.38
N THR A 22 -7.63 15.01 7.17
CA THR A 22 -8.49 15.24 6.00
C THR A 22 -7.70 15.14 4.69
N SER A 23 -6.46 15.63 4.66
CA SER A 23 -5.61 15.61 3.47
C SER A 23 -5.30 14.19 3.04
N TYR A 24 -4.90 13.33 3.99
CA TYR A 24 -4.67 11.91 3.77
C TYR A 24 -5.90 11.21 3.18
N LEU A 25 -7.08 11.44 3.78
CA LEU A 25 -8.32 10.83 3.30
C LEU A 25 -8.72 11.32 1.91
N VAL A 26 -8.55 12.62 1.62
CA VAL A 26 -8.80 13.18 0.29
C VAL A 26 -7.85 12.57 -0.74
N LEU A 27 -6.54 12.52 -0.45
CA LEU A 27 -5.55 11.96 -1.35
C LEU A 27 -5.81 10.48 -1.63
N MET A 28 -6.11 9.68 -0.59
CA MET A 28 -6.45 8.26 -0.75
C MET A 28 -7.74 8.08 -1.55
N SER A 29 -8.78 8.88 -1.28
CA SER A 29 -10.04 8.82 -2.03
C SER A 29 -9.85 9.18 -3.50
N MET A 30 -9.12 10.26 -3.80
CA MET A 30 -8.82 10.69 -5.17
C MET A 30 -7.94 9.70 -5.91
N SER A 31 -6.96 9.10 -5.21
CA SER A 31 -6.18 7.99 -5.75
C SER A 31 -7.08 6.81 -6.12
N GLY A 32 -8.04 6.47 -5.27
CA GLY A 32 -9.09 5.48 -5.56
C GLY A 32 -9.91 5.81 -6.79
N VAL A 33 -10.35 7.07 -6.92
CA VAL A 33 -11.09 7.56 -8.09
C VAL A 33 -10.27 7.36 -9.37
N LEU A 34 -9.01 7.80 -9.38
CA LEU A 34 -8.10 7.66 -10.51
C LEU A 34 -7.80 6.20 -10.83
N ALA A 35 -7.60 5.35 -9.82
CA ALA A 35 -7.39 3.91 -10.01
C ALA A 35 -8.64 3.26 -10.62
N GLY A 36 -9.84 3.65 -10.18
CA GLY A 36 -11.10 3.24 -10.79
C GLY A 36 -11.15 3.60 -12.28
N VAL A 37 -10.89 4.86 -12.64
CA VAL A 37 -10.83 5.28 -14.05
C VAL A 37 -9.80 4.44 -14.81
N ALA A 38 -8.59 4.32 -14.28
CA ALA A 38 -7.49 3.63 -14.93
C ALA A 38 -7.78 2.15 -15.23
N LEU A 39 -8.32 1.42 -14.26
CA LEU A 39 -8.65 0.00 -14.41
C LEU A 39 -9.78 -0.20 -15.43
N LEU A 40 -10.78 0.67 -15.41
CA LEU A 40 -11.92 0.57 -16.32
C LEU A 40 -11.62 1.03 -17.75
N THR A 41 -10.74 2.02 -17.91
CA THR A 41 -10.28 2.49 -19.23
C THR A 41 -9.01 1.78 -19.71
N ASN A 42 -8.48 0.82 -18.95
CA ASN A 42 -7.24 0.11 -19.25
C ASN A 42 -6.04 1.05 -19.50
N SER A 43 -5.90 2.11 -18.68
CA SER A 43 -4.90 3.18 -18.85
C SER A 43 -3.80 3.14 -17.79
N ILE A 44 -2.63 2.63 -18.19
CA ILE A 44 -1.44 2.56 -17.32
C ILE A 44 -0.98 3.96 -16.82
N PRO A 45 -0.94 5.03 -17.65
CA PRO A 45 -0.51 6.34 -17.17
C PRO A 45 -1.38 6.90 -16.04
N ILE A 46 -2.71 6.74 -16.13
CA ILE A 46 -3.64 7.17 -15.06
C ILE A 46 -3.41 6.31 -13.82
N LEU A 47 -3.18 5.00 -14.00
CA LEU A 47 -2.91 4.10 -12.89
C LEU A 47 -1.63 4.51 -12.12
N ILE A 48 -0.56 4.87 -12.83
CA ILE A 48 0.67 5.39 -12.22
C ILE A 48 0.38 6.70 -11.48
N GLY A 49 -0.38 7.61 -12.08
CA GLY A 49 -0.79 8.86 -11.43
C GLY A 49 -1.54 8.64 -10.11
N ALA A 50 -2.44 7.64 -10.07
CA ALA A 50 -3.13 7.23 -8.85
C ALA A 50 -2.15 6.79 -7.75
N MET A 51 -1.15 5.98 -8.11
CA MET A 51 -0.14 5.47 -7.17
C MET A 51 0.76 6.57 -6.60
N VAL A 52 1.13 7.56 -7.43
CA VAL A 52 2.04 8.65 -7.04
C VAL A 52 1.43 9.56 -5.97
N ILE A 53 0.11 9.77 -6.03
CA ILE A 53 -0.59 10.69 -5.12
C ILE A 53 -0.92 10.01 -3.78
N ALA A 54 -0.94 8.68 -3.72
CA ALA A 54 -1.36 7.93 -2.53
C ALA A 54 -0.26 7.82 -1.46
N PRO A 55 -0.44 8.39 -0.25
CA PRO A 55 0.49 8.24 0.87
C PRO A 55 0.33 6.89 1.59
N ALA A 56 0.22 5.77 0.86
CA ALA A 56 -0.05 4.45 1.45
C ALA A 56 1.15 3.83 2.17
N LEU A 57 2.38 4.25 1.85
CA LEU A 57 3.60 3.66 2.40
C LEU A 57 3.85 4.08 3.85
N THR A 58 3.66 5.37 4.18
CA THR A 58 4.02 5.93 5.49
C THR A 58 3.36 5.18 6.66
N PRO A 59 2.05 4.84 6.61
CA PRO A 59 1.42 4.02 7.65
C PRO A 59 2.02 2.61 7.76
N LEU A 60 2.37 1.95 6.64
CA LEU A 60 2.95 0.59 6.64
C LEU A 60 4.41 0.57 7.12
N GLU A 61 5.17 1.64 6.88
CA GLU A 61 6.50 1.82 7.49
C GLU A 61 6.39 1.93 9.00
N LEU A 62 5.38 2.64 9.53
CA LEU A 62 5.12 2.69 10.96
C LEU A 62 4.75 1.31 11.53
N VAL A 63 4.00 0.49 10.78
CA VAL A 63 3.74 -0.91 11.16
C VAL A 63 5.05 -1.67 11.27
N SER A 64 5.89 -1.59 10.25
CA SER A 64 7.18 -2.30 10.18
C SER A 64 8.12 -1.87 11.30
N ALA A 65 8.27 -0.56 11.52
CA ALA A 65 9.09 0.00 12.60
C ALA A 65 8.53 -0.34 13.99
N GLY A 66 7.20 -0.30 14.15
CA GLY A 66 6.51 -0.70 15.38
C GLY A 66 6.75 -2.17 15.73
N ILE A 67 6.66 -3.07 14.76
CA ILE A 67 6.95 -4.51 14.97
C ILE A 67 8.43 -4.71 15.29
N ALA A 68 9.34 -4.12 14.51
CA ALA A 68 10.78 -4.23 14.73
C ALA A 68 11.21 -3.70 16.12
N ALA A 69 10.60 -2.61 16.58
CA ALA A 69 10.86 -1.99 17.88
C ALA A 69 10.08 -2.65 19.05
N ASN A 70 9.23 -3.64 18.80
CA ASN A 70 8.33 -4.26 19.78
C ASN A 70 7.33 -3.25 20.42
N ARG A 71 6.90 -2.25 19.63
CA ARG A 71 5.95 -1.19 19.98
C ARG A 71 4.58 -1.46 19.34
N TRP A 72 3.91 -2.51 19.82
CA TRP A 72 2.63 -3.00 19.26
C TRP A 72 1.52 -1.95 19.15
N LYS A 73 1.45 -0.99 20.09
CA LYS A 73 0.48 0.10 20.03
C LYS A 73 0.66 0.98 18.77
N ARG A 74 1.92 1.29 18.41
CA ARG A 74 2.24 2.09 17.21
C ARG A 74 2.03 1.29 15.94
N ALA A 75 2.38 0.00 15.95
CA ALA A 75 2.07 -0.89 14.84
C ALA A 75 0.55 -0.99 14.61
N GLY A 76 -0.24 -1.13 15.68
CA GLY A 76 -1.71 -1.13 15.60
C GLY A 76 -2.27 0.17 15.03
N PHE A 77 -1.74 1.32 15.45
CA PHE A 77 -2.12 2.63 14.89
C PHE A 77 -1.79 2.74 13.40
N GLY A 78 -0.58 2.37 12.98
CA GLY A 78 -0.18 2.36 11.56
C GLY A 78 -1.07 1.46 10.71
N THR A 79 -1.41 0.27 11.22
CA THR A 79 -2.32 -0.67 10.55
C THR A 79 -3.71 -0.07 10.41
N TRP A 80 -4.23 0.59 11.45
CA TRP A 80 -5.52 1.26 11.42
C TRP A 80 -5.55 2.38 10.38
N VAL A 81 -4.54 3.25 10.36
CA VAL A 81 -4.44 4.35 9.39
C VAL A 81 -4.35 3.81 7.96
N ALA A 82 -3.50 2.81 7.72
CA ALA A 82 -3.37 2.14 6.42
C ALA A 82 -4.72 1.55 5.96
N PHE A 83 -5.42 0.87 6.86
CA PHE A 83 -6.71 0.25 6.59
C PHE A 83 -7.76 1.30 6.20
N VAL A 84 -7.92 2.37 6.98
CA VAL A 84 -8.88 3.44 6.67
C VAL A 84 -8.53 4.12 5.34
N GLY A 85 -7.26 4.39 5.08
CA GLY A 85 -6.83 4.97 3.80
C GLY A 85 -7.13 4.06 2.61
N LEU A 86 -6.78 2.78 2.68
CA LEU A 86 -7.07 1.82 1.62
C LEU A 86 -8.58 1.65 1.41
N LEU A 87 -9.37 1.67 2.49
CA LEU A 87 -10.82 1.66 2.42
C LEU A 87 -11.35 2.91 1.71
N ALA A 88 -10.81 4.09 1.99
CA ALA A 88 -11.16 5.32 1.29
C ALA A 88 -10.84 5.24 -0.22
N ALA A 89 -9.69 4.68 -0.59
CA ALA A 89 -9.34 4.42 -1.99
C ALA A 89 -10.28 3.41 -2.66
N THR A 90 -10.62 2.31 -1.97
CA THR A 90 -11.60 1.32 -2.45
C THR A 90 -12.97 1.96 -2.68
N VAL A 91 -13.45 2.79 -1.74
CA VAL A 91 -14.71 3.52 -1.88
C VAL A 91 -14.65 4.48 -3.07
N GLY A 92 -13.55 5.21 -3.25
CA GLY A 92 -13.33 6.07 -4.42
C GLY A 92 -13.45 5.30 -5.74
N ALA A 93 -12.82 4.13 -5.84
CA ALA A 93 -12.90 3.27 -7.02
C ALA A 93 -14.32 2.74 -7.28
N ILE A 94 -15.04 2.34 -6.22
CA ILE A 94 -16.44 1.90 -6.29
C ILE A 94 -17.34 3.03 -6.79
N VAL A 95 -17.23 4.23 -6.20
CA VAL A 95 -18.02 5.40 -6.60
C VAL A 95 -17.78 5.75 -8.06
N THR A 96 -16.51 5.77 -8.50
CA THR A 96 -16.16 5.98 -9.92
C THR A 96 -16.80 4.94 -10.82
N THR A 97 -16.75 3.67 -10.42
CA THR A 97 -17.34 2.57 -11.21
C THR A 97 -18.85 2.72 -11.34
N LEU A 98 -19.54 3.03 -10.25
CA LEU A 98 -20.98 3.27 -10.25
C LEU A 98 -21.34 4.48 -11.11
N ALA A 99 -20.61 5.59 -10.97
CA ALA A 99 -20.83 6.81 -11.74
C ALA A 99 -20.65 6.56 -13.26
N LEU A 100 -19.60 5.85 -13.66
CA LEU A 100 -19.35 5.54 -15.07
C LEU A 100 -20.35 4.53 -15.66
N ASN A 101 -20.86 3.60 -14.85
CA ASN A 101 -21.94 2.71 -15.27
C ASN A 101 -23.25 3.49 -15.52
N MET A 102 -23.54 4.50 -14.68
CA MET A 102 -24.75 5.32 -14.84
C MET A 102 -24.72 6.21 -16.08
N THR A 103 -23.54 6.68 -16.50
CA THR A 103 -23.41 7.54 -17.68
C THR A 103 -23.44 6.77 -19.00
N GLY A 104 -23.42 5.43 -18.97
CA GLY A 104 -23.42 4.57 -20.16
C GLY A 104 -22.13 4.66 -21.00
N VAL A 105 -21.09 5.30 -20.48
CA VAL A 105 -19.79 5.47 -21.17
C VAL A 105 -19.02 4.15 -21.21
N LEU A 106 -19.29 3.23 -20.28
CA LEU A 106 -18.66 1.92 -20.20
C LEU A 106 -19.71 0.79 -20.19
N PRO A 107 -19.37 -0.39 -20.73
CA PRO A 107 -20.25 -1.55 -20.66
C PRO A 107 -20.53 -1.93 -19.19
N PRO A 108 -21.66 -2.60 -18.90
CA PRO A 108 -22.07 -2.94 -17.52
C PRO A 108 -20.96 -3.61 -16.72
N ALA A 109 -20.97 -3.43 -15.39
CA ALA A 109 -19.97 -3.98 -14.45
C ALA A 109 -19.57 -5.45 -14.69
N GLU A 110 -20.51 -6.24 -15.20
CA GLU A 110 -20.33 -7.66 -15.55
C GLU A 110 -19.30 -7.89 -16.67
N ASN A 111 -19.12 -6.92 -17.59
CA ASN A 111 -18.11 -6.95 -18.67
C ASN A 111 -16.80 -6.22 -18.29
N LEU A 112 -16.73 -5.58 -17.12
CA LEU A 112 -15.54 -4.83 -16.70
C LEU A 112 -14.39 -5.77 -16.28
N ILE A 113 -14.70 -7.00 -15.90
CA ILE A 113 -13.70 -8.02 -15.50
C ILE A 113 -12.81 -8.45 -16.67
N GLU A 114 -13.27 -8.29 -17.92
CA GLU A 114 -12.50 -8.65 -19.12
C GLU A 114 -11.41 -7.63 -19.47
N LYS A 115 -11.29 -6.55 -18.70
CA LYS A 115 -10.20 -5.58 -18.88
C LYS A 115 -8.88 -6.19 -18.40
N PRO A 116 -7.85 -6.29 -19.26
CA PRO A 116 -6.58 -6.93 -18.92
C PRO A 116 -5.93 -6.35 -17.66
N LEU A 117 -5.97 -5.02 -17.49
CA LEU A 117 -5.40 -4.34 -16.34
C LEU A 117 -6.15 -4.62 -15.03
N LEU A 118 -7.46 -4.90 -15.09
CA LEU A 118 -8.23 -5.33 -13.92
C LEU A 118 -7.99 -6.81 -13.61
N GLU A 119 -7.94 -7.66 -14.64
CA GLU A 119 -7.66 -9.09 -14.51
C GLU A 119 -6.29 -9.36 -13.87
N GLU A 120 -5.27 -8.59 -14.25
CA GLU A 120 -3.93 -8.67 -13.64
C GLU A 120 -3.94 -8.34 -12.13
N ARG A 121 -4.89 -7.51 -11.67
CA ARG A 121 -4.98 -7.05 -10.28
C ARG A 121 -5.93 -7.87 -9.41
N ILE A 122 -6.57 -8.89 -9.98
CA ILE A 122 -7.41 -9.86 -9.26
C ILE A 122 -6.87 -11.28 -9.35
N THR A 123 -5.94 -11.55 -10.27
CA THR A 123 -5.19 -12.79 -10.32
C THR A 123 -3.97 -12.68 -9.40
N ALA A 124 -4.00 -13.39 -8.28
CA ALA A 124 -2.89 -13.41 -7.34
C ALA A 124 -1.68 -14.15 -7.94
N GLY A 125 -0.82 -13.41 -8.63
CA GLY A 125 0.41 -13.93 -9.21
C GLY A 125 1.61 -13.79 -8.29
N TRP A 126 2.55 -14.74 -8.42
CA TRP A 126 3.82 -14.74 -7.66
C TRP A 126 4.67 -13.47 -7.92
N TYR A 127 4.53 -12.84 -9.09
CA TYR A 127 5.24 -11.62 -9.45
C TYR A 127 4.86 -10.43 -8.55
N SER A 128 3.60 -10.32 -8.11
CA SER A 128 3.15 -9.27 -7.19
C SER A 128 3.79 -9.42 -5.82
N VAL A 129 3.98 -10.66 -5.35
CA VAL A 129 4.66 -10.97 -4.09
C VAL A 129 6.12 -10.50 -4.14
N VAL A 130 6.81 -10.75 -5.26
CA VAL A 130 8.20 -10.30 -5.46
C VAL A 130 8.28 -8.77 -5.48
N ALA A 131 7.37 -8.09 -6.18
CA ALA A 131 7.33 -6.63 -6.23
C ALA A 131 7.06 -6.02 -4.84
N ALA A 132 6.10 -6.56 -4.09
CA ALA A 132 5.79 -6.12 -2.72
C ALA A 132 6.97 -6.38 -1.76
N ALA A 133 7.65 -7.52 -1.90
CA ALA A 133 8.86 -7.82 -1.14
C ALA A 133 9.94 -6.76 -1.37
N ALA A 134 10.24 -6.46 -2.64
CA ALA A 134 11.23 -5.46 -3.02
C ALA A 134 10.86 -4.07 -2.51
N ALA A 135 9.58 -3.69 -2.57
CA ALA A 135 9.08 -2.43 -2.03
C ALA A 135 9.32 -2.30 -0.53
N GLY A 136 9.01 -3.33 0.26
CA GLY A 136 9.25 -3.32 1.70
C GLY A 136 10.73 -3.33 2.08
N ILE A 137 11.59 -4.02 1.30
CA ILE A 137 13.05 -3.92 1.47
C ILE A 137 13.50 -2.48 1.24
N ALA A 138 13.10 -1.88 0.12
CA ALA A 138 13.46 -0.50 -0.20
C ALA A 138 13.02 0.47 0.89
N ALA A 139 11.78 0.35 1.38
CA ALA A 139 11.24 1.17 2.47
C ALA A 139 12.04 1.01 3.79
N GLY A 140 12.39 -0.22 4.14
CA GLY A 140 13.22 -0.49 5.31
C GLY A 140 14.64 0.11 5.19
N VAL A 141 15.22 0.12 3.99
CA VAL A 141 16.55 0.72 3.74
C VAL A 141 16.52 2.25 3.76
N THR A 142 15.45 2.87 3.26
CA THR A 142 15.33 4.34 3.19
C THR A 142 14.78 4.98 4.45
N THR A 143 14.38 4.19 5.45
CA THR A 143 13.79 4.70 6.71
C THR A 143 14.69 5.74 7.41
N ASP A 144 16.01 5.67 7.23
CA ASP A 144 16.98 6.58 7.87
C ASP A 144 17.36 7.80 7.03
N LYS A 145 16.94 7.86 5.77
CA LYS A 145 17.29 8.99 4.89
C LYS A 145 16.26 10.10 5.10
N GLU A 146 16.73 11.30 5.46
CA GLU A 146 15.90 12.51 5.62
C GLU A 146 15.01 12.82 4.41
N ARG A 147 15.36 12.27 3.24
CA ARG A 147 14.47 12.17 2.09
C ARG A 147 14.03 10.71 1.94
N GLN A 148 12.76 10.44 2.26
CA GLN A 148 12.07 9.32 1.60
C GLN A 148 12.16 9.61 0.10
N ASP A 149 12.89 8.77 -0.64
CA ASP A 149 12.85 8.82 -2.10
C ASP A 149 11.40 8.63 -2.50
N THR A 150 10.78 9.66 -3.09
CA THR A 150 9.39 9.63 -3.59
C THR A 150 9.13 8.36 -4.42
N LEU A 151 10.18 7.85 -5.10
CA LEU A 151 10.16 6.58 -5.82
C LEU A 151 9.81 5.35 -4.97
N VAL A 152 10.31 5.22 -3.74
CA VAL A 152 10.01 4.04 -2.89
C VAL A 152 8.55 4.02 -2.47
N GLY A 153 8.00 5.21 -2.15
CA GLY A 153 6.57 5.43 -1.90
C GLY A 153 5.69 4.98 -3.06
N VAL A 154 6.07 5.36 -4.28
CA VAL A 154 5.38 4.99 -5.52
C VAL A 154 5.40 3.47 -5.73
N VAL A 155 6.53 2.81 -5.51
CA VAL A 155 6.67 1.35 -5.73
C VAL A 155 5.84 0.53 -4.72
N ALA A 156 5.71 0.99 -3.48
CA ALA A 156 4.83 0.32 -2.52
C ALA A 156 3.34 0.60 -2.78
N ALA A 157 3.00 1.84 -3.13
CA ALA A 157 1.63 2.22 -3.52
C ALA A 157 1.14 1.47 -4.78
N LEU A 158 2.06 1.14 -5.69
CA LEU A 158 1.82 0.35 -6.91
C LEU A 158 1.22 -1.03 -6.65
N ALA A 159 1.53 -1.63 -5.50
CA ALA A 159 1.00 -2.93 -5.13
C ALA A 159 -0.33 -2.86 -4.34
N LEU A 160 -0.60 -1.75 -3.65
CA LEU A 160 -1.66 -1.64 -2.66
C LEU A 160 -2.92 -0.97 -3.21
N VAL A 161 -2.78 0.24 -3.77
CA VAL A 161 -3.94 1.00 -4.25
C VAL A 161 -4.65 0.29 -5.39
N PRO A 162 -3.97 -0.22 -6.43
CA PRO A 162 -4.65 -0.92 -7.51
C PRO A 162 -5.33 -2.21 -7.03
N ALA A 163 -4.73 -2.94 -6.09
CA ALA A 163 -5.33 -4.14 -5.52
C ALA A 163 -6.59 -3.80 -4.69
N ALA A 164 -6.53 -2.73 -3.90
CA ALA A 164 -7.67 -2.22 -3.14
C ALA A 164 -8.82 -1.73 -4.05
N ALA A 165 -8.48 -1.02 -5.13
CA ALA A 165 -9.43 -0.58 -6.14
C ALA A 165 -10.04 -1.78 -6.90
N ALA A 166 -9.20 -2.70 -7.39
CA ALA A 166 -9.65 -3.89 -8.10
C ALA A 166 -10.54 -4.79 -7.24
N GLY A 167 -10.19 -4.98 -5.96
CA GLY A 167 -11.04 -5.65 -4.98
C GLY A 167 -12.40 -4.95 -4.81
N GLY A 168 -12.42 -3.62 -4.71
CA GLY A 168 -13.66 -2.84 -4.63
C GLY A 168 -14.55 -2.97 -5.86
N ILE A 169 -13.96 -2.83 -7.05
CA ILE A 169 -14.67 -2.93 -8.33
C ILE A 169 -15.27 -4.33 -8.49
N THR A 170 -14.53 -5.37 -8.13
CA THR A 170 -15.02 -6.75 -8.23
C THR A 170 -16.07 -7.12 -7.19
N LEU A 171 -16.16 -6.42 -6.05
CA LEU A 171 -17.30 -6.56 -5.14
C LEU A 171 -18.62 -6.12 -5.77
N LEU A 172 -18.59 -5.19 -6.73
CA LEU A 172 -19.77 -4.81 -7.52
C LEU A 172 -20.13 -5.87 -8.58
N SER A 173 -19.20 -6.73 -8.92
CA SER A 173 -19.43 -7.81 -9.89
C SER A 173 -20.09 -9.01 -9.21
N ARG A 174 -20.98 -9.72 -9.91
CA ARG A 174 -21.62 -10.95 -9.41
C ARG A 174 -20.67 -12.16 -9.33
N ALA A 175 -19.35 -11.94 -9.36
CA ALA A 175 -18.31 -12.97 -9.37
C ALA A 175 -17.52 -13.01 -8.04
N PRO A 176 -18.07 -13.62 -6.97
CA PRO A 176 -17.46 -13.60 -5.63
C PRO A 176 -16.06 -14.25 -5.57
N VAL A 177 -15.80 -15.24 -6.44
CA VAL A 177 -14.49 -15.92 -6.55
C VAL A 177 -13.39 -14.99 -7.06
N LYS A 178 -13.72 -13.99 -7.88
CA LYS A 178 -12.75 -13.01 -8.38
C LYS A 178 -12.52 -11.86 -7.41
N ALA A 179 -13.56 -11.48 -6.66
CA ALA A 179 -13.47 -10.46 -5.61
C ALA A 179 -12.51 -10.86 -4.47
N SER A 180 -12.50 -12.15 -4.11
CA SER A 180 -11.55 -12.67 -3.12
C SER A 180 -10.10 -12.58 -3.60
N GLY A 181 -9.85 -12.70 -4.91
CA GLY A 181 -8.50 -12.61 -5.50
C GLY A 181 -7.84 -11.24 -5.30
N GLY A 182 -8.56 -10.14 -5.57
CA GLY A 182 -8.06 -8.77 -5.38
C GLY A 182 -7.81 -8.43 -3.90
N LEU A 183 -8.71 -8.85 -3.01
CA LEU A 183 -8.54 -8.66 -1.56
C LEU A 183 -7.39 -9.52 -1.00
N LEU A 184 -7.23 -10.74 -1.49
CA LEU A 184 -6.11 -11.62 -1.13
C LEU A 184 -4.79 -11.02 -1.61
N LEU A 185 -4.74 -10.48 -2.83
CA LEU A 185 -3.58 -9.81 -3.38
C LEU A 185 -3.21 -8.57 -2.54
N LEU A 186 -4.20 -7.77 -2.15
CA LEU A 186 -4.00 -6.63 -1.25
C LEU A 186 -3.38 -7.07 0.08
N GLY A 187 -3.93 -8.12 0.70
CA GLY A 187 -3.44 -8.68 1.96
C GLY A 187 -2.01 -9.21 1.84
N LEU A 188 -1.71 -9.95 0.77
CA LEU A 188 -0.36 -10.44 0.48
C LEU A 188 0.62 -9.30 0.28
N ASN A 189 0.26 -8.28 -0.51
CA ASN A 189 1.14 -7.16 -0.79
C ASN A 189 1.42 -6.34 0.48
N ALA A 190 0.40 -6.03 1.26
CA ALA A 190 0.56 -5.33 2.54
C ALA A 190 1.40 -6.15 3.53
N GLY A 191 1.12 -7.45 3.64
CA GLY A 191 1.87 -8.37 4.49
C GLY A 191 3.34 -8.45 4.10
N MET A 192 3.64 -8.59 2.81
CA MET A 192 5.02 -8.65 2.31
C MET A 192 5.78 -7.36 2.57
N VAL A 193 5.16 -6.19 2.32
CA VAL A 193 5.78 -4.89 2.63
C VAL A 193 6.14 -4.80 4.12
N VAL A 194 5.21 -5.20 4.99
CA VAL A 194 5.43 -5.17 6.45
C VAL A 194 6.51 -6.16 6.88
N ILE A 195 6.46 -7.40 6.37
CA ILE A 195 7.43 -8.46 6.72
C ILE A 195 8.84 -8.04 6.28
N THR A 196 9.01 -7.66 5.01
CA THR A 196 10.34 -7.32 4.49
C THR A 196 10.86 -6.00 5.03
N GLY A 197 9.98 -5.02 5.29
CA GLY A 197 10.33 -3.79 6.00
C GLY A 197 10.82 -4.07 7.43
N THR A 198 10.10 -4.90 8.18
CA THR A 198 10.49 -5.30 9.55
C THR A 198 11.83 -6.02 9.55
N VAL A 199 12.03 -7.00 8.66
CA VAL A 199 13.28 -7.76 8.55
C VAL A 199 14.45 -6.83 8.21
N THR A 200 14.27 -5.92 7.25
CA THR A 200 15.30 -4.97 6.84
C THR A 200 15.72 -4.06 8.00
N LEU A 201 14.76 -3.49 8.73
CA LEU A 201 15.04 -2.64 9.90
C LEU A 201 15.77 -3.42 11.00
N TRP A 202 15.38 -4.66 11.23
CA TRP A 202 16.01 -5.52 12.23
C TRP A 202 17.44 -5.91 11.86
N LEU A 203 17.70 -6.17 10.58
CA LEU A 203 19.05 -6.44 10.07
C LEU A 203 19.94 -5.18 10.13
N GLY A 204 19.42 -4.01 9.76
CA GLY A 204 20.13 -2.75 9.87
C GLY A 204 20.58 -2.47 11.30
N ALA A 205 19.68 -2.60 12.27
CA ALA A 205 19.98 -2.40 13.69
C ALA A 205 20.99 -3.42 14.27
N ARG A 206 21.17 -4.59 13.62
CA ARG A 206 22.21 -5.57 13.98
C ARG A 206 23.57 -5.20 13.37
N GLY A 207 23.59 -4.57 12.19
CA GLY A 207 24.80 -4.05 11.54
C GLY A 207 25.46 -2.95 12.37
N ASP A 208 24.67 -1.98 12.81
CA ASP A 208 25.13 -0.84 13.64
C ASP A 208 25.74 -1.29 14.97
N ARG A 209 25.35 -2.45 15.48
CA ARG A 209 25.94 -3.02 16.70
C ARG A 209 27.39 -3.48 16.50
N LYS A 210 27.72 -4.03 15.33
CA LYS A 210 29.07 -4.58 15.07
C LYS A 210 30.11 -3.49 14.89
N SER A 211 29.74 -2.34 14.33
CA SER A 211 30.63 -1.18 14.16
C SER A 211 30.96 -0.49 15.48
N ASP A 212 30.06 -0.51 16.46
CA ASP A 212 30.25 0.12 17.78
C ASP A 212 31.13 -0.72 18.73
N THR A 213 31.17 -2.04 18.58
CA THR A 213 32.06 -2.95 19.34
C THR A 213 33.44 -3.15 18.72
N GLY A 214 33.72 -2.56 17.56
CA GLY A 214 34.99 -2.67 16.83
C GLY A 214 35.95 -1.49 17.03
N LYS A 215 35.63 -0.56 17.92
CA LYS A 215 36.49 0.54 18.38
C LYS A 215 36.86 0.33 19.84
#